data_AF-A0A5C1A9J6-F1
#
_entry.id   AF-A0A5C1A9J6-F1
#
_cell.length_a   1.000
_cell.length_b   1.000
_cell.length_c   1.000
_cell.angle_alpha   90.00
_cell.angle_beta   90.00
_cell.angle_gamma   90.00
#
_symmetry.space_group_name_H-M   'P 1'
#
loop_
_entity.id
_entity.type
_entity.pdbx_description
1 polymer ?
#
loop_
_entity_poly.entity_id
_entity_poly.type
_entity_poly.pdbx_seq_one_letter_code
_entity_poly.pdbx_strand_id
1 'polypeptide(L)'
;MRQHVAAAPPLVPIFRHVSLPADPCEADNPVLSVYQADIIYRGRNLAEYLGYIGSGEEMMLQRCDEVRHIRFWSELVEANDGCH
;
A
#
# COMPACT_ATOMS: atom_id res chain seq x y z
N MET A 1 -4.81 1.14 19.89
CA MET A 1 -3.93 1.62 18.80
C MET A 1 -2.43 1.38 19.04
N ARG A 2 -1.77 1.98 20.05
CA ARG A 2 -0.28 1.94 20.17
C ARG A 2 0.35 0.53 20.25
N GLN A 3 -0.30 -0.42 20.92
CA GLN A 3 0.24 -1.79 21.05
C GLN A 3 0.16 -2.61 19.75
N HIS A 4 -0.67 -2.22 18.78
CA HIS A 4 -0.83 -2.96 17.52
C HIS A 4 0.17 -2.52 16.44
N VAL A 5 0.60 -1.25 16.46
CA VAL A 5 1.62 -0.73 15.53
C VAL A 5 2.98 -1.39 15.75
N ALA A 6 3.33 -1.73 16.99
CA ALA A 6 4.58 -2.40 17.30
C ALA A 6 4.67 -3.84 16.76
N ALA A 7 3.52 -4.46 16.46
CA ALA A 7 3.43 -5.81 15.90
C ALA A 7 3.17 -5.80 14.37
N ALA A 8 3.07 -4.62 13.75
CA ALA A 8 2.83 -4.51 12.32
C ALA A 8 4.03 -5.09 11.54
N PRO A 9 3.80 -5.92 10.50
CA PRO A 9 4.85 -6.37 9.61
C PRO A 9 5.60 -5.18 8.99
N PRO A 10 6.91 -5.26 8.75
CA PRO A 10 7.68 -4.10 8.31
C PRO A 10 7.24 -3.55 6.94
N LEU A 11 7.45 -2.26 6.76
CA LEU A 11 7.32 -1.55 5.48
C LEU A 11 8.68 -1.06 5.00
N VAL A 12 8.93 -1.21 3.69
CA VAL A 12 10.07 -0.61 3.00
C VAL A 12 9.64 0.77 2.49
N PRO A 13 10.21 1.88 2.99
CA PRO A 13 9.85 3.22 2.53
C PRO A 13 10.33 3.44 1.09
N ILE A 14 9.47 4.00 0.25
CA ILE A 14 9.81 4.43 -1.11
C ILE A 14 9.98 5.94 -1.15
N PHE A 15 8.92 6.69 -0.86
CA PHE A 15 8.93 8.15 -0.91
C PHE A 15 7.75 8.75 -0.14
N ARG A 16 8.01 9.76 0.71
CA ARG A 16 7.01 10.40 1.58
C ARG A 16 6.24 9.37 2.40
N HIS A 17 4.95 9.22 2.13
CA HIS A 17 4.02 8.33 2.80
C HIS A 17 3.91 6.97 2.10
N VAL A 18 4.64 6.79 1.00
CA VAL A 18 4.53 5.62 0.13
C VAL A 18 5.56 4.56 0.51
N SER A 19 5.09 3.33 0.71
CA SER A 19 5.89 2.20 1.16
C SER A 19 5.43 0.86 0.55
N LEU A 20 6.29 -0.15 0.60
CA LEU A 20 5.98 -1.54 0.23
C LEU A 20 5.93 -2.45 1.47
N PRO A 21 5.01 -3.41 1.53
CA PRO A 21 5.13 -4.55 2.44
C PRO A 21 6.46 -5.27 2.23
N ALA A 22 7.20 -5.47 3.32
CA ALA A 22 8.45 -6.23 3.30
C ALA A 22 8.24 -7.74 3.42
N ASP A 23 7.04 -8.17 3.84
CA ASP A 23 6.65 -9.56 3.99
C ASP A 23 5.31 -9.85 3.30
N PRO A 24 5.25 -10.80 2.35
CA PRO A 24 6.39 -11.57 1.81
C PRO A 24 7.32 -10.66 1.00
N CYS A 25 8.61 -10.98 0.92
CA CYS A 25 9.55 -10.27 0.04
C CYS A 25 9.42 -10.80 -1.40
N GLU A 26 8.29 -10.49 -2.04
CA GLU A 26 7.94 -10.96 -3.38
C GLU A 26 7.64 -9.80 -4.34
N ALA A 27 7.75 -10.11 -5.63
CA ALA A 27 7.24 -9.22 -6.66
C ALA A 27 5.72 -9.07 -6.56
N ASP A 28 5.20 -7.98 -7.11
CA ASP A 28 3.76 -7.67 -7.12
C ASP A 28 3.13 -7.50 -5.73
N ASN A 29 3.94 -7.06 -4.76
CA ASN A 29 3.40 -6.48 -3.54
C ASN A 29 2.75 -5.12 -3.84
N PRO A 30 1.59 -4.82 -3.25
CA PRO A 30 0.95 -3.53 -3.42
C PRO A 30 1.79 -2.42 -2.84
N VAL A 31 1.76 -1.29 -3.52
CA VAL A 31 2.31 -0.04 -3.01
C VAL A 31 1.25 0.62 -2.13
N LEU A 32 1.62 1.00 -0.92
CA LEU A 32 0.71 1.58 0.07
C LEU A 32 1.04 3.05 0.30
N SER A 33 0.03 3.90 0.47
CA SER A 33 0.21 5.20 1.13
C SER A 33 -0.28 5.09 2.56
N VAL A 34 0.60 5.35 3.51
CA VAL A 34 0.32 5.37 4.94
C VAL A 34 0.37 6.81 5.43
N TYR A 35 -0.78 7.39 5.72
CA TYR A 35 -0.89 8.74 6.26
C TYR A 35 -1.70 8.73 7.56
N GLN A 36 -1.01 8.92 8.69
CA GLN A 36 -1.61 8.83 10.02
C GLN A 36 -2.30 7.47 10.26
N ALA A 37 -3.63 7.44 10.35
CA ALA A 37 -4.40 6.21 10.50
C ALA A 37 -4.89 5.64 9.16
N ASP A 38 -4.85 6.44 8.10
CA ASP A 38 -5.35 6.09 6.79
C ASP A 38 -4.30 5.32 5.99
N ILE A 39 -4.72 4.20 5.42
CA ILE A 39 -3.89 3.35 4.57
C ILE A 39 -4.71 3.02 3.33
N ILE A 40 -4.14 3.33 2.17
CA ILE A 40 -4.77 3.09 0.87
C ILE A 40 -3.78 2.44 -0.08
N TYR A 41 -4.30 1.77 -1.12
CA TYR A 41 -3.49 1.32 -2.22
C TYR A 41 -3.09 2.48 -3.13
N ARG A 42 -1.80 2.57 -3.45
CA ARG A 42 -1.20 3.47 -4.43
C ARG A 42 -0.76 2.76 -5.69
N GLY A 43 -1.03 1.48 -5.85
CA GLY A 43 -0.60 0.69 -6.99
C GLY A 43 -0.64 -0.80 -6.65
N ARG A 44 -0.98 -1.63 -7.63
CA ARG A 44 -0.97 -3.09 -7.50
C ARG A 44 0.45 -3.63 -7.35
N ASN A 45 1.42 -2.93 -7.95
CA ASN A 45 2.84 -3.23 -7.81
C ASN A 45 3.71 -1.97 -7.97
N LEU A 46 5.02 -2.14 -7.69
CA LEU A 46 5.99 -1.05 -7.79
C LEU A 46 6.13 -0.49 -9.22
N ALA A 47 6.06 -1.35 -10.24
CA ALA A 47 6.23 -0.94 -11.62
C ALA A 47 5.11 0.01 -12.07
N GLU A 48 3.86 -0.33 -11.74
CA GLU A 48 2.69 0.52 -11.95
C GLU A 48 2.88 1.87 -11.25
N TYR A 49 3.22 1.86 -9.96
CA TYR A 49 3.47 3.08 -9.18
C TYR A 49 4.53 4.01 -9.78
N LEU A 50 5.67 3.46 -10.19
CA LEU A 50 6.72 4.25 -10.83
C LEU A 50 6.28 4.79 -12.20
N GLY A 51 5.47 4.04 -12.95
CA GLY A 51 4.91 4.49 -14.22
C GLY A 51 4.07 5.76 -14.07
N TYR A 52 3.18 5.79 -13.07
CA TYR A 52 2.34 6.96 -12.79
C TYR A 52 3.13 8.17 -12.26
N ILE A 53 4.13 7.96 -11.38
CA ILE A 53 5.01 9.06 -10.97
C ILE A 53 5.73 9.65 -12.19
N GLY A 54 6.18 8.79 -13.11
CA GLY A 54 6.84 9.19 -14.34
C GLY A 54 5.92 9.93 -15.32
N SER A 55 4.62 9.62 -15.35
CA SER A 55 3.65 10.33 -16.19
C SER A 55 3.21 11.67 -15.61
N GLY A 56 3.35 11.87 -14.29
CA GLY A 56 2.91 13.07 -13.58
C GLY A 56 1.40 13.09 -13.30
N GLU A 57 0.71 11.96 -13.53
CA GLU A 57 -0.72 11.81 -13.24
C GLU A 57 -0.94 11.46 -11.77
N GLU A 58 -2.05 11.96 -11.20
CA GLU A 58 -2.48 11.52 -9.87
C GLU A 58 -3.05 10.10 -9.97
N MET A 59 -2.33 9.13 -9.41
CA MET A 59 -2.89 7.80 -9.27
C MET A 59 -3.89 7.73 -8.12
N MET A 60 -5.11 7.39 -8.49
CA MET A 60 -6.12 6.79 -7.62
C MET A 60 -6.31 5.35 -8.09
N LEU A 61 -5.98 4.36 -7.25
CA LEU A 61 -6.23 2.98 -7.61
C LEU A 61 -7.74 2.72 -7.53
N GLN A 62 -8.42 2.70 -8.69
CA GLN A 62 -9.88 2.58 -8.75
C GLN A 62 -10.41 1.13 -8.59
N ARG A 63 -9.50 0.14 -8.56
CA ARG A 63 -9.87 -1.29 -8.47
C ARG A 63 -8.88 -2.04 -7.61
N CYS A 64 -9.32 -2.53 -6.45
CA CYS A 64 -8.51 -3.38 -5.59
C CYS A 64 -8.65 -4.87 -5.93
N ASP A 65 -9.56 -5.21 -6.85
CA ASP A 65 -9.88 -6.58 -7.29
C ASP A 65 -8.63 -7.37 -7.74
N GLU A 66 -7.62 -6.66 -8.24
CA GLU A 66 -6.38 -7.24 -8.78
C GLU A 66 -5.17 -7.05 -7.85
N VAL A 67 -5.38 -6.52 -6.64
CA VAL A 67 -4.31 -6.31 -5.68
C VAL A 67 -4.03 -7.61 -4.94
N ARG A 68 -2.76 -8.01 -4.86
CA ARG A 68 -2.32 -9.11 -4.00
C ARG A 68 -2.72 -8.81 -2.55
N HIS A 69 -3.48 -9.73 -1.96
CA HIS A 69 -3.83 -9.64 -0.54
C HIS A 69 -2.59 -9.89 0.34
N ILE A 70 -2.32 -8.93 1.23
CA ILE A 70 -1.25 -8.95 2.21
C ILE A 70 -1.89 -8.99 3.60
N ARG A 71 -1.75 -10.12 4.29
CA ARG A 71 -2.50 -10.48 5.51
C ARG A 71 -2.68 -9.36 6.53
N PHE A 72 -1.67 -8.55 6.83
CA PHE A 72 -1.86 -7.43 7.78
C PHE A 72 -2.31 -6.13 7.11
N TRP A 73 -1.69 -5.81 5.97
CA TRP A 73 -1.84 -4.49 5.35
C TRP A 73 -3.13 -4.36 4.54
N SER A 74 -3.56 -5.42 3.86
CA SER A 74 -4.81 -5.42 3.09
C SER A 74 -6.03 -5.39 4.01
N GLU A 75 -6.01 -6.15 5.11
CA GLU A 75 -7.06 -6.08 6.13
C GLU A 75 -7.22 -4.65 6.69
N LEU A 76 -6.10 -3.93 6.89
CA LEU A 76 -6.13 -2.57 7.42
C LEU A 76 -6.59 -1.54 6.36
N VAL A 77 -6.30 -1.76 5.08
CA VAL A 77 -6.84 -0.95 3.98
C VAL A 77 -8.35 -1.16 3.86
N GLU A 78 -8.81 -2.41 3.89
CA GLU A 78 -10.22 -2.78 3.82
C GLU A 78 -11.01 -2.21 5.01
N ALA A 79 -10.43 -2.25 6.22
CA ALA A 79 -11.04 -1.66 7.43
C ALA A 79 -11.16 -0.13 7.38
N ASN A 80 -10.37 0.54 6.53
CA ASN A 80 -10.38 1.99 6.34
C ASN A 80 -11.27 2.43 5.17
N ASP A 81 -12.05 1.51 4.57
CA ASP A 81 -12.76 1.75 3.29
C ASP A 81 -11.81 2.23 2.17
N GLY A 82 -10.52 1.91 2.24
CA GLY A 82 -9.45 2.45 1.40
C GLY A 82 -9.44 1.96 -0.06
N CYS A 83 -10.54 1.33 -0.48
CA CYS A 83 -10.81 0.96 -1.86
C CYS A 83 -11.98 1.80 -2.38
N HIS A 84 -11.70 2.78 -3.25
CA HIS A 84 -12.69 3.72 -3.81
C HIS A 84 -12.65 3.74 -5.33
#